data_AF-A0A0F9MPC3-F1
#
_entry.id   AF-A0A0F9MPC3-F1
#
_cell.length_a   1.000
_cell.length_b   1.000
_cell.length_c   1.000
_cell.angle_alpha   90.00
_cell.angle_beta   90.00
_cell.angle_gamma   90.00
#
_symmetry.space_group_name_H-M   'P 1'
#
loop_
_entity.id
_entity.type
_entity.pdbx_description
1 polymer ?
#
loop_
_entity_poly.entity_id
_entity_poly.type
_entity_poly.pdbx_seq_one_letter_code
_entity_poly.pdbx_strand_id
1 'polypeptide(L)'
;MPTKEEVQAWAREEWIRLDQEKTDKAQAECNHARSGTVLPGTLLTVVCDDCGKNLTMDDATRSGPAPDMAQIERGGIEAMRAAR
;
A
#
# COMPACT_ATOMS: atom_id res chain seq x y z
N MET A 1 -31.14 18.90 25.30
CA MET A 1 -30.84 17.61 24.63
C MET A 1 -30.72 17.90 23.15
N PRO A 2 -29.76 17.27 22.45
CA PRO A 2 -29.68 17.39 20.99
C PRO A 2 -30.95 16.86 20.33
N THR A 3 -31.34 17.45 19.21
CA THR A 3 -32.49 17.02 18.42
C THR A 3 -32.18 15.74 17.67
N LYS A 4 -33.23 15.05 17.21
CA LYS A 4 -33.08 13.86 16.36
C LYS A 4 -32.29 14.17 15.08
N GLU A 5 -32.47 15.36 14.52
CA GLU A 5 -31.78 15.80 13.30
C GLU A 5 -30.29 16.05 13.55
N GLU A 6 -29.95 16.67 14.68
CA GLU A 6 -28.56 16.90 15.10
C GLU A 6 -27.82 15.58 15.32
N VAL A 7 -28.46 14.61 15.99
CA VAL A 7 -27.88 13.28 16.21
C VAL A 7 -27.68 12.52 14.90
N GLN A 8 -28.61 12.64 13.95
CA GLN A 8 -28.49 12.01 12.63
C GLN A 8 -27.41 12.66 11.75
N ALA A 9 -27.28 13.98 11.81
CA ALA A 9 -26.20 14.69 11.11
C ALA A 9 -24.84 14.27 11.64
N TRP A 10 -24.67 14.32 12.97
CA TRP A 10 -23.44 13.86 13.64
C TRP A 10 -23.11 12.40 13.29
N ALA A 11 -24.10 11.49 13.34
CA ALA A 11 -23.86 10.10 13.01
C ALA A 11 -23.34 9.93 11.58
N ARG A 12 -23.93 10.62 10.58
CA ARG A 12 -23.46 10.55 9.19
C ARG A 12 -22.03 11.04 9.04
N GLU A 13 -21.72 12.18 9.64
CA GLU A 13 -20.37 12.76 9.61
C GLU A 13 -19.35 11.83 10.26
N GLU A 14 -19.72 11.25 11.41
CA GLU A 14 -18.86 10.34 12.15
C GLU A 14 -18.62 9.03 11.38
N TRP A 15 -19.65 8.50 10.69
CA TRP A 15 -19.48 7.34 9.83
C TRP A 15 -18.52 7.61 8.66
N ILE A 16 -18.64 8.78 8.03
CA ILE A 16 -17.72 9.19 6.94
C ILE A 16 -16.29 9.28 7.48
N ARG A 17 -16.10 9.90 8.66
CA ARG A 17 -14.80 10.04 9.31
C ARG A 17 -14.18 8.67 9.60
N LEU A 18 -14.94 7.75 10.19
CA LEU A 18 -14.48 6.39 10.50
C LEU A 18 -14.16 5.58 9.24
N ASP A 19 -14.89 5.78 8.15
CA ASP A 19 -14.63 5.10 6.88
C ASP A 19 -13.33 5.60 6.21
N GLN A 20 -13.09 6.90 6.27
CA GLN A 20 -11.82 7.50 5.84
C GLN A 20 -10.64 6.97 6.68
N GLU A 21 -10.76 6.96 8.01
CA GLU A 21 -9.72 6.42 8.90
C GLU A 21 -9.40 4.95 8.62
N LYS A 22 -10.42 4.14 8.33
CA LYS A 22 -10.22 2.73 7.93
C LYS A 22 -9.49 2.62 6.60
N THR A 23 -9.87 3.43 5.62
CA THR A 23 -9.23 3.47 4.31
C THR A 23 -7.77 3.87 4.44
N ASP A 24 -7.49 4.95 5.18
CA ASP A 24 -6.14 5.46 5.41
C ASP A 24 -5.27 4.43 6.13
N LYS A 25 -5.82 3.76 7.16
CA LYS A 25 -5.13 2.70 7.88
C LYS A 25 -4.81 1.51 6.96
N ALA A 26 -5.77 1.07 6.15
CA ALA A 26 -5.57 -0.02 5.20
C ALA A 26 -4.49 0.35 4.16
N GLN A 27 -4.46 1.60 3.70
CA GLN A 27 -3.39 2.09 2.82
C GLN A 27 -2.03 2.17 3.52
N ALA A 28 -1.97 2.60 4.79
CA ALA A 28 -0.73 2.69 5.54
C ALA A 28 -0.11 1.30 5.84
N GLU A 29 -0.95 0.30 6.06
CA GLU A 29 -0.53 -1.10 6.29
C GLU A 29 -0.20 -1.84 4.99
N CYS A 30 -0.62 -1.29 3.83
CA CYS A 30 -0.33 -1.88 2.53
C CYS A 30 1.17 -1.74 2.20
N ASN A 31 1.85 -2.87 2.05
CA ASN A 31 3.25 -2.92 1.66
C ASN A 31 3.37 -2.86 0.12
N HIS A 32 3.20 -1.65 -0.44
CA HIS A 32 3.18 -1.33 -1.88
C HIS A 32 4.42 -1.75 -2.69
N ALA A 33 5.38 -2.45 -2.09
CA ALA A 33 6.63 -2.88 -2.69
C ALA A 33 6.50 -4.04 -3.70
N ARG A 34 5.31 -4.63 -3.91
CA ARG A 34 5.18 -5.91 -4.66
C ARG A 34 4.02 -6.09 -5.63
N SER A 35 2.93 -5.33 -5.57
CA SER A 35 1.74 -5.56 -6.38
C SER A 35 1.25 -4.27 -7.03
N GLY A 36 1.19 -4.24 -8.36
CA GLY A 36 0.45 -3.18 -9.04
C GLY A 36 0.38 -3.33 -10.56
N THR A 37 -0.74 -2.86 -11.09
CA THR A 37 -1.03 -2.88 -12.53
C THR A 37 -0.72 -1.52 -13.16
N VAL A 38 0.04 -1.50 -14.26
CA VAL A 38 0.32 -0.28 -15.03
C VAL A 38 -0.85 -0.03 -15.98
N LEU A 39 -1.51 1.13 -15.84
CA LEU A 39 -2.59 1.53 -16.74
C LEU A 39 -2.05 2.12 -18.04
N PRO A 40 -2.33 1.53 -19.22
CA PRO A 40 -1.91 2.09 -20.50
C PRO A 40 -2.73 3.35 -20.86
N GLY A 41 -2.06 4.45 -21.21
CA GLY A 41 -2.69 5.68 -21.71
C GLY A 41 -2.75 6.85 -20.72
N THR A 42 -2.41 6.63 -19.46
CA THR A 42 -2.22 7.67 -18.43
C THR A 42 -0.75 7.67 -17.99
N LEU A 43 -0.20 8.84 -17.66
CA LEU A 43 1.12 9.01 -17.04
C LEU A 43 1.35 7.89 -16.03
N LEU A 44 2.34 7.01 -16.26
CA LEU A 44 2.78 5.86 -15.43
C LEU A 44 2.16 5.83 -14.02
N THR A 45 0.88 5.43 -13.94
CA THR A 45 0.13 5.31 -12.70
C THR A 45 0.03 3.82 -12.43
N VAL A 46 0.61 3.40 -11.32
CA VAL A 46 0.56 2.00 -10.87
C VAL A 46 -0.57 1.91 -9.87
N VAL A 47 -1.58 1.09 -10.11
CA VAL A 47 -2.64 0.85 -9.13
C VAL A 47 -2.25 -0.35 -8.30
N CYS A 48 -2.19 -0.21 -6.97
CA CYS A 48 -1.96 -1.35 -6.09
C CYS A 48 -3.18 -2.27 -6.13
N ASP A 49 -2.96 -3.55 -6.44
CA ASP A 49 -4.06 -4.51 -6.57
C ASP A 49 -4.68 -4.88 -5.20
N ASP A 50 -3.94 -4.68 -4.11
CA ASP A 50 -4.39 -5.03 -2.75
C ASP A 50 -5.25 -3.94 -2.11
N CYS A 51 -4.82 -2.67 -2.20
CA CYS A 51 -5.52 -1.55 -1.56
C CYS A 51 -6.20 -0.59 -2.55
N GLY A 52 -6.06 -0.82 -3.87
CA GLY A 52 -6.64 0.02 -4.92
C GLY A 52 -6.03 1.43 -5.02
N LYS A 53 -4.96 1.71 -4.27
CA LYS A 53 -4.32 3.03 -4.25
C LYS A 53 -3.59 3.28 -5.57
N ASN A 54 -3.80 4.45 -6.16
CA ASN A 54 -2.94 4.95 -7.23
C ASN A 54 -1.58 5.34 -6.63
N LEU A 55 -0.55 4.61 -7.00
CA LEU A 55 0.83 4.85 -6.62
C LEU A 55 1.48 5.82 -7.59
N THR A 56 2.17 6.78 -7.01
CA THR A 56 2.97 7.78 -7.70
C THR A 56 4.46 7.47 -7.50
N MET A 57 5.34 8.19 -8.21
CA MET A 57 6.80 8.04 -8.00
C MET A 57 7.23 8.33 -6.55
N ASP A 58 6.49 9.19 -5.82
CA ASP A 58 6.78 9.49 -4.43
C ASP A 58 6.53 8.28 -3.51
N ASP A 59 5.54 7.44 -3.83
CA ASP A 59 5.24 6.21 -3.09
C ASP A 59 6.33 5.13 -3.26
N ALA A 60 7.04 5.13 -4.40
CA ALA A 60 8.10 4.17 -4.68
C ALA A 60 9.31 4.30 -3.74
N THR A 61 9.58 5.52 -3.24
CA THR A 61 10.73 5.81 -2.37
C THR A 61 10.61 5.27 -0.95
N ARG A 62 9.41 4.82 -0.53
CA ARG A 62 9.15 4.23 0.79
C ARG A 62 9.31 2.71 0.85
N SER A 63 9.43 2.06 -0.29
CA SER A 63 9.80 0.64 -0.33
C SER A 63 11.26 0.56 0.11
N GLY A 64 11.55 -0.19 1.18
CA GLY A 64 12.88 -0.32 1.75
C GLY A 64 13.96 -0.63 0.71
N PRO A 65 15.26 -0.41 1.03
CA PRO A 65 16.33 -0.50 0.05
C PRO A 65 16.24 -1.81 -0.72
N ALA A 66 16.31 -1.69 -2.05
CA ALA A 66 16.36 -2.85 -2.94
C ALA A 66 17.39 -3.86 -2.37
N PRO A 67 17.07 -5.16 -2.36
CA PRO A 67 17.99 -6.16 -1.84
C PRO A 67 19.33 -5.99 -2.55
N ASP A 68 20.38 -5.79 -1.74
CA ASP A 68 21.75 -5.69 -2.21
C ASP A 68 22.04 -6.92 -3.08
N MET A 69 22.45 -6.69 -4.33
CA MET A 69 22.79 -7.77 -5.27
C MET A 69 23.86 -8.71 -4.68
N ALA A 70 24.69 -8.23 -3.75
CA ALA A 70 25.67 -9.06 -3.04
C ALA A 70 25.05 -10.04 -2.03
N GLN A 71 23.80 -9.85 -1.57
CA GLN A 71 23.07 -10.86 -0.80
C GLN A 71 22.48 -11.97 -1.67
N ILE A 72 22.02 -11.63 -2.88
CA ILE A 72 21.50 -12.62 -3.85
C ILE A 72 22.63 -13.55 -4.31
N GLU A 73 23.81 -13.00 -4.59
CA GLU A 73 24.98 -13.79 -5.00
C GLU A 73 25.49 -14.73 -3.89
N ARG A 74 25.46 -14.29 -2.62
CA ARG A 74 25.87 -15.14 -1.48
C ARG A 74 24.93 -16.33 -1.26
N GLY A 75 23.62 -16.12 -1.34
CA GLY A 75 22.63 -17.20 -1.21
C GLY A 75 22.72 -18.26 -2.31
N GLY A 76 23.03 -17.85 -3.54
CA GLY A 76 23.19 -18.78 -4.67
C GLY A 76 24.43 -19.68 -4.55
N ILE A 77 25.53 -19.18 -3.98
CA ILE A 77 26.78 -19.94 -3.83
C ILE A 77 26.68 -20.95 -2.68
N GLU A 78 26.01 -20.60 -1.57
CA GLU A 78 25.77 -21.54 -0.45
C GLU A 78 24.83 -22.68 -0.84
N ALA A 79 23.78 -22.39 -1.61
CA ALA A 79 22.85 -23.42 -2.11
C ALA A 79 23.53 -24.45 -3.03
N MET A 80 24.50 -24.02 -3.85
CA MET A 80 25.27 -24.94 -4.72
C MET A 80 26.32 -25.77 -3.97
N ARG A 81 26.83 -25.29 -2.82
CA ARG A 81 27.77 -26.05 -1.98
C ARG A 81 27.09 -27.10 -1.10
N ALA A 82 25.86 -26.84 -0.65
CA ALA A 82 25.10 -27.81 0.16
C ALA A 82 24.52 -28.98 -0.66
N ALA A 83 24.54 -28.90 -1.99
CA ALA A 83 24.05 -29.93 -2.91
C ALA A 83 25.14 -30.86 -3.45
N ARG A 84 26.35 -30.87 -2.85
CA ARG A 84 27.46 -31.77 -3.19
C ARG A 84 27.72 -32.79 -2.09
#